data_AF-A0A965GD39-F1
#
_entry.id   AF-A0A965GD39-F1
#
_cell.length_a   1.000
_cell.length_b   1.000
_cell.length_c   1.000
_cell.angle_alpha   90.00
_cell.angle_beta   90.00
_cell.angle_gamma   90.00
#
_symmetry.space_group_name_H-M   'P 1'
#
loop_
_entity.id
_entity.type
_entity.pdbx_description
1 polymer ?
#
loop_
_entity_poly.entity_id
_entity_poly.type
_entity_poly.pdbx_seq_one_letter_code
_entity_poly.pdbx_strand_id
1 'polypeptide(L)'
;MAKAKSVLLTAGISTALALSMNTTSAFAGVPAATTSATPVYVVSANTAAATVTPILTTGDSDGKVTWAGTPDGMGTYKNANGSYSILINHEFSIAELASSTQLNDIIARTIRAYGGYGSLISKVTFNPTTQKVTAVDEAIKKVSWFDYDAGAYSDSPVGPAGLIADPNGNAQHTNNLNRLCSAFFAPAGLLSGKTKDSIEVTKSVTKKVKQPVVDKNGNVVLKNKKPTYQMVDQTSTVVENQEVRRGYDGPVFLTGEEGGDESRVFALEPESGV
;
A
#
# COMPACT_ATOMS: atom_id res chain seq x y z
N MET A 1 -20.74 2.78 -84.92
CA MET A 1 -20.63 2.01 -83.65
C MET A 1 -19.37 1.15 -83.81
N ALA A 2 -18.32 1.16 -83.01
CA ALA A 2 -18.08 1.61 -81.64
C ALA A 2 -16.77 2.41 -81.53
N LYS A 3 -16.72 3.33 -80.56
CA LYS A 3 -15.59 4.24 -80.25
C LYS A 3 -14.50 3.53 -79.43
N ALA A 4 -13.24 3.78 -79.78
CA ALA A 4 -12.09 3.51 -78.93
C ALA A 4 -12.18 4.30 -77.61
N LYS A 5 -11.87 3.65 -76.48
CA LYS A 5 -11.64 4.31 -75.19
C LYS A 5 -10.19 4.11 -74.78
N SER A 6 -9.52 5.24 -74.64
CA SER A 6 -8.20 5.42 -74.06
C SER A 6 -8.26 5.46 -72.53
N VAL A 7 -7.18 4.97 -71.90
CA VAL A 7 -6.48 5.55 -70.74
C VAL A 7 -7.13 5.37 -69.36
N LEU A 8 -6.40 4.76 -68.40
CA LEU A 8 -5.58 5.47 -67.39
C LEU A 8 -5.02 4.45 -66.37
N LEU A 9 -3.70 4.24 -66.35
CA LEU A 9 -3.00 3.67 -65.20
C LEU A 9 -3.14 4.69 -64.06
N THR A 10 -3.87 4.34 -62.99
CA THR A 10 -3.86 5.12 -61.75
C THR A 10 -2.94 4.42 -60.76
N ALA A 11 -1.83 5.09 -60.43
CA ALA A 11 -0.95 4.71 -59.34
C ALA A 11 -1.76 4.69 -58.03
N GLY A 12 -1.83 3.52 -57.40
CA GLY A 12 -2.43 3.34 -56.08
C GLY A 12 -1.55 3.98 -55.02
N ILE A 13 -1.88 5.23 -54.71
CA ILE A 13 -1.74 5.96 -53.45
C ILE A 13 -0.92 5.22 -52.38
N SER A 14 0.27 5.76 -52.10
CA SER A 14 1.00 5.54 -50.86
C SER A 14 0.05 5.70 -49.68
N THR A 15 -0.21 4.62 -48.95
CA THR A 15 -0.76 4.71 -47.60
C THR A 15 0.26 5.46 -46.75
N ALA A 16 0.00 6.76 -46.55
CA ALA A 16 0.62 7.51 -45.48
C ALA A 16 0.29 6.79 -44.18
N LEU A 17 1.31 6.17 -43.57
CA LEU A 17 1.25 5.69 -42.21
C LEU A 17 1.02 6.93 -41.35
N ALA A 18 -0.24 7.16 -40.97
CA ALA A 18 -0.57 8.20 -40.01
C ALA A 18 0.12 7.80 -38.70
N LEU A 19 1.23 8.47 -38.36
CA LEU A 19 1.68 8.50 -36.98
C LEU A 19 0.55 9.18 -36.21
N SER A 20 -0.27 8.37 -35.53
CA SER A 20 -1.22 8.88 -34.56
C SER A 20 -0.41 9.59 -33.49
N MET A 21 -0.47 10.93 -33.50
CA MET A 21 -0.12 11.73 -32.35
C MET A 21 -1.10 11.36 -31.24
N ASN A 22 -0.78 10.32 -30.48
CA ASN A 22 -1.41 10.07 -29.21
C ASN A 22 -0.98 11.22 -28.32
N THR A 23 -1.87 12.19 -28.13
CA THR A 23 -1.74 13.19 -27.09
C THR A 23 -1.80 12.45 -25.76
N THR A 24 -0.63 12.03 -25.29
CA THR A 24 -0.43 11.54 -23.93
C THR A 24 -0.95 12.62 -22.99
N SER A 25 -1.71 12.17 -21.99
CA SER A 25 -2.24 13.04 -20.95
C SER A 25 -1.06 13.60 -20.17
N ALA A 26 -0.57 14.78 -20.56
CA ALA A 26 0.24 15.59 -19.68
C ALA A 26 -0.59 15.83 -18.42
N PHE A 27 -0.07 15.34 -17.30
CA PHE A 27 -0.49 15.84 -16.01
C PHE A 27 -0.37 17.37 -16.09
N ALA A 28 -1.45 18.10 -15.82
CA ALA A 28 -1.46 19.55 -15.95
C ALA A 28 -0.64 20.18 -14.81
N GLY A 29 0.68 20.24 -15.00
CA GLY A 29 1.68 20.87 -14.15
C GLY A 29 2.91 21.18 -14.99
N VAL A 30 3.45 22.40 -14.86
CA VAL A 30 4.46 23.03 -15.73
C VAL A 30 5.64 22.09 -16.08
N PRO A 31 6.11 22.04 -17.34
CA PRO A 31 7.20 21.16 -17.75
C PRO A 31 8.55 21.64 -17.18
N ALA A 32 9.23 20.78 -16.43
CA ALA A 32 10.67 20.84 -16.37
C ALA A 32 11.21 20.18 -17.66
N ALA A 33 11.60 21.04 -18.61
CA ALA A 33 12.12 20.77 -19.94
C ALA A 33 11.08 20.66 -21.07
N THR A 34 10.96 21.79 -21.79
CA THR A 34 10.89 21.88 -23.26
C THR A 34 9.94 20.92 -24.01
N THR A 35 8.97 21.51 -24.69
CA THR A 35 8.10 21.12 -25.84
C THR A 35 8.50 19.95 -26.79
N SER A 36 9.23 18.93 -26.36
CA SER A 36 9.37 17.66 -27.05
C SER A 36 8.16 16.82 -26.70
N ALA A 37 7.52 16.21 -27.69
CA ALA A 37 6.48 15.21 -27.43
C ALA A 37 7.01 14.19 -26.41
N THR A 38 6.21 13.88 -25.38
CA THR A 38 6.58 12.88 -24.37
C THR A 38 6.96 11.58 -25.10
N PRO A 39 8.17 11.06 -24.92
CA PRO A 39 8.62 9.89 -25.68
C PRO A 39 7.77 8.67 -25.34
N VAL A 40 7.32 7.94 -26.37
CA VAL A 40 6.61 6.66 -26.22
C VAL A 40 7.62 5.53 -26.43
N TYR A 41 8.00 4.86 -25.34
CA TYR A 41 9.03 3.83 -25.35
C TYR A 41 8.51 2.43 -25.68
N VAL A 42 7.22 2.18 -25.47
CA VAL A 42 6.58 0.88 -25.72
C VAL A 42 5.38 1.09 -26.63
N VAL A 43 5.37 0.36 -27.73
CA VAL A 43 4.28 0.36 -28.72
C VAL A 43 3.76 -1.05 -28.93
N SER A 44 2.48 -1.17 -29.27
CA SER A 44 1.91 -2.46 -29.61
C SER A 44 2.44 -2.95 -30.96
N ALA A 45 2.89 -4.21 -31.02
CA ALA A 45 3.25 -4.86 -32.28
C ALA A 45 2.01 -5.18 -33.14
N ASN A 46 0.81 -5.22 -32.55
CA ASN A 46 -0.45 -5.42 -33.25
C ASN A 46 -1.55 -4.56 -32.60
N THR A 47 -1.78 -3.38 -33.17
CA THR A 47 -2.77 -2.40 -32.66
C THR A 47 -4.21 -2.88 -32.78
N ALA A 48 -4.51 -3.89 -33.61
CA ALA A 48 -5.82 -4.52 -33.67
C ALA A 48 -6.07 -5.47 -32.49
N ALA A 49 -5.01 -6.01 -31.88
CA ALA A 49 -5.10 -6.91 -30.72
C ALA A 49 -5.01 -6.15 -29.39
N ALA A 50 -4.15 -5.15 -29.30
CA ALA A 50 -3.98 -4.34 -28.10
C ALA A 50 -3.41 -2.96 -28.41
N THR A 51 -3.80 -1.97 -27.63
CA THR A 51 -3.20 -0.63 -27.64
C THR A 51 -2.41 -0.42 -26.36
N VAL A 52 -1.24 0.21 -26.47
CA VAL A 52 -0.42 0.62 -25.32
C VAL A 52 -0.52 2.13 -25.21
N THR A 53 -0.96 2.61 -24.04
CA THR A 53 -1.08 4.05 -23.76
C THR A 53 -0.30 4.35 -22.48
N PRO A 54 0.79 5.12 -22.56
CA PRO A 54 1.49 5.60 -21.37
C PRO A 54 0.56 6.48 -20.53
N ILE A 55 0.51 6.22 -19.22
CA ILE A 55 -0.30 7.02 -18.28
C ILE A 55 0.55 7.96 -17.41
N LEU A 56 1.85 7.66 -17.25
CA LEU A 56 2.87 8.48 -16.58
C LEU A 56 4.25 8.21 -17.20
N THR A 57 5.10 9.23 -17.22
CA THR A 57 6.52 9.17 -17.61
C THR A 57 7.37 9.91 -16.58
N THR A 58 8.62 9.47 -16.35
CA THR A 58 9.55 10.13 -15.40
C THR A 58 9.60 11.64 -15.65
N GLY A 59 9.41 12.43 -14.59
CA GLY A 59 9.37 13.89 -14.66
C GLY A 59 7.97 14.48 -14.82
N ASP A 60 6.93 13.70 -15.13
CA ASP A 60 5.54 14.16 -15.07
C ASP A 60 5.21 14.65 -13.66
N SER A 61 4.48 15.77 -13.53
CA SER A 61 4.19 16.37 -12.23
C SER A 61 2.78 16.95 -12.16
N ASP A 62 2.17 16.87 -10.98
CA ASP A 62 0.93 17.57 -10.62
C ASP A 62 1.15 18.95 -10.01
N GLY A 63 2.39 19.43 -10.03
CA GLY A 63 2.83 20.65 -9.34
C GLY A 63 3.10 20.47 -7.84
N LYS A 64 2.81 19.29 -7.26
CA LYS A 64 3.09 18.94 -5.86
C LYS A 64 4.09 17.80 -5.75
N VAL A 65 3.92 16.77 -6.56
CA VAL A 65 4.77 15.58 -6.65
C VAL A 65 5.23 15.44 -8.09
N THR A 66 6.52 15.12 -8.25
CA THR A 66 7.10 14.73 -9.54
C THR A 66 7.23 13.22 -9.56
N TRP A 67 6.70 12.59 -10.60
CA TRP A 67 6.82 11.16 -10.82
C TRP A 67 8.29 10.77 -10.98
N ALA A 68 8.77 9.95 -10.04
CA ALA A 68 10.21 9.74 -9.85
C ALA A 68 10.85 8.81 -10.90
N GLY A 69 10.10 7.88 -11.52
CA GLY A 69 10.64 6.88 -12.45
C GLY A 69 11.01 5.55 -11.77
N THR A 70 11.70 4.64 -12.45
CA THR A 70 12.05 3.28 -11.93
C THR A 70 10.92 2.51 -11.22
N PRO A 71 9.70 2.45 -11.80
CA PRO A 71 8.61 1.69 -11.20
C PRO A 71 8.94 0.19 -11.20
N ASP A 72 8.66 -0.47 -10.08
CA ASP A 72 8.82 -1.92 -9.93
C ASP A 72 7.52 -2.55 -9.40
N GLY A 73 7.59 -3.41 -8.38
CA GLY A 73 6.46 -4.08 -7.75
C GLY A 73 5.30 -3.11 -7.46
N MET A 74 4.10 -3.52 -7.87
CA MET A 74 2.91 -2.69 -7.78
C MET A 74 1.67 -3.47 -7.35
N GLY A 75 0.69 -2.72 -6.86
CA GLY A 75 -0.58 -3.23 -6.39
C GLY A 75 -1.69 -2.22 -6.63
N THR A 76 -2.92 -2.67 -6.78
CA THR A 76 -4.04 -1.76 -7.06
C THR A 76 -5.25 -2.09 -6.20
N TYR A 77 -5.99 -1.05 -5.84
CA TYR A 77 -7.30 -1.19 -5.21
C TYR A 77 -8.27 -0.15 -5.73
N LYS A 78 -9.56 -0.48 -5.63
CA LYS A 78 -10.65 0.39 -6.04
C LYS A 78 -11.04 1.32 -4.89
N ASN A 79 -11.13 2.61 -5.17
CA ASN A 79 -11.60 3.63 -4.24
C ASN A 79 -13.13 3.67 -4.19
N ALA A 80 -13.69 4.16 -3.08
CA ALA A 80 -15.15 4.29 -2.90
C ALA A 80 -15.83 5.12 -4.00
N ASN A 81 -15.13 6.13 -4.55
CA ASN A 81 -15.62 6.98 -5.64
C ASN A 81 -15.50 6.34 -7.04
N GLY A 82 -15.05 5.09 -7.14
CA GLY A 82 -14.92 4.35 -8.40
C GLY A 82 -13.61 4.58 -9.16
N SER A 83 -12.72 5.46 -8.69
CA SER A 83 -11.34 5.53 -9.16
C SER A 83 -10.51 4.35 -8.63
N TYR A 84 -9.28 4.20 -9.12
CA TYR A 84 -8.33 3.23 -8.61
C TYR A 84 -7.12 3.93 -8.01
N SER A 85 -6.60 3.40 -6.92
CA SER A 85 -5.28 3.75 -6.41
C SER A 85 -4.31 2.63 -6.77
N ILE A 86 -3.24 3.00 -7.45
CA ILE A 86 -2.13 2.14 -7.84
C ILE A 86 -0.98 2.50 -6.90
N LEU A 87 -0.51 1.55 -6.13
CA LEU A 87 0.69 1.65 -5.31
C LEU A 87 1.85 1.06 -6.09
N ILE A 88 2.93 1.81 -6.24
CA ILE A 88 4.08 1.41 -7.05
C ILE A 88 5.35 1.64 -6.24
N ASN A 89 6.18 0.61 -6.08
CA ASN A 89 7.54 0.75 -5.61
C ASN A 89 8.39 1.50 -6.62
N HIS A 90 9.36 2.25 -6.13
CA HIS A 90 10.39 2.86 -6.94
C HIS A 90 11.75 2.33 -6.49
N GLU A 91 12.45 1.63 -7.39
CA GLU A 91 13.68 0.90 -7.07
C GLU A 91 14.91 1.83 -7.08
N PHE A 92 15.01 2.72 -6.09
CA PHE A 92 16.15 3.64 -5.98
C PHE A 92 17.17 3.18 -4.93
N SER A 93 18.44 3.19 -5.34
CA SER A 93 19.56 2.88 -4.46
C SER A 93 19.96 4.06 -3.58
N ILE A 94 20.29 3.79 -2.32
CA ILE A 94 20.90 4.78 -1.43
C ILE A 94 22.43 4.82 -1.53
N ALA A 95 23.06 3.91 -2.30
CA ALA A 95 24.50 3.92 -2.65
C ALA A 95 24.98 5.27 -3.17
N GLU A 96 24.04 6.02 -3.74
CA GLU A 96 24.23 7.30 -4.39
C GLU A 96 24.36 8.48 -3.41
N LEU A 97 23.93 8.34 -2.14
CA LEU A 97 24.13 9.39 -1.12
C LEU A 97 25.61 9.66 -0.83
N ALA A 98 26.51 8.71 -1.12
CA ALA A 98 27.95 8.85 -0.92
C ALA A 98 28.70 9.40 -2.15
N SER A 99 28.03 9.61 -3.29
CA SER A 99 28.67 9.83 -4.58
C SER A 99 28.24 11.14 -5.27
N SER A 100 29.16 12.09 -5.43
CA SER A 100 28.91 13.43 -6.00
C SER A 100 28.82 13.50 -7.54
N THR A 101 28.54 12.40 -8.23
CA THR A 101 28.38 12.39 -9.70
C THR A 101 26.94 12.74 -10.10
N GLN A 102 26.76 13.51 -11.19
CA GLN A 102 25.49 14.16 -11.58
C GLN A 102 24.24 13.27 -11.71
N LEU A 103 24.37 11.96 -11.96
CA LEU A 103 23.21 11.04 -12.01
C LEU A 103 22.62 10.76 -10.62
N ASN A 104 23.43 10.92 -9.57
CA ASN A 104 23.21 10.47 -8.18
C ASN A 104 22.60 11.57 -7.29
N ASP A 105 22.43 12.74 -7.86
CA ASP A 105 22.13 13.98 -7.17
C ASP A 105 20.59 14.16 -7.02
N ILE A 106 19.77 13.38 -7.73
CA ILE A 106 18.30 13.38 -7.54
C ILE A 106 17.92 12.75 -6.20
N ILE A 107 18.51 11.59 -5.87
CA ILE A 107 18.24 10.89 -4.60
C ILE A 107 18.77 11.70 -3.42
N ALA A 108 19.99 12.23 -3.50
CA ALA A 108 20.58 13.04 -2.44
C ALA A 108 19.88 14.40 -2.21
N ARG A 109 19.14 14.93 -3.19
CA ARG A 109 18.43 16.22 -3.06
C ARG A 109 16.95 16.11 -2.70
N THR A 110 16.38 14.91 -2.75
CA THR A 110 14.95 14.73 -2.56
C THR A 110 14.68 14.06 -1.23
N ILE A 111 14.36 14.85 -0.21
CA ILE A 111 13.80 14.34 1.04
C ILE A 111 12.38 13.85 0.74
N ARG A 112 12.12 12.57 1.02
CA ARG A 112 10.82 11.93 0.88
C ARG A 112 9.87 12.36 1.99
N ALA A 113 8.58 12.12 1.78
CA ALA A 113 7.51 12.46 2.73
C ALA A 113 7.68 11.81 4.11
N TYR A 114 8.35 10.66 4.19
CA TYR A 114 8.67 9.99 5.46
C TYR A 114 9.91 10.57 6.17
N GLY A 115 10.61 11.55 5.57
CA GLY A 115 11.73 12.27 6.18
C GLY A 115 13.13 11.72 5.90
N GLY A 116 13.28 10.68 5.08
CA GLY A 116 14.58 10.18 4.61
C GLY A 116 14.74 10.29 3.09
N TYR A 117 15.75 9.61 2.55
CA TYR A 117 16.09 9.59 1.12
C TYR A 117 15.93 8.18 0.54
N GLY A 118 15.97 8.10 -0.80
CA GLY A 118 16.01 6.83 -1.53
C GLY A 118 14.67 6.47 -2.16
N SER A 119 14.35 5.17 -2.04
CA SER A 119 13.13 4.55 -2.54
C SER A 119 11.88 5.13 -1.90
N LEU A 120 10.77 5.01 -2.62
CA LEU A 120 9.46 5.47 -2.20
C LEU A 120 8.39 4.51 -2.74
N ILE A 121 7.17 4.67 -2.23
CA ILE A 121 5.98 4.09 -2.85
C ILE A 121 5.14 5.26 -3.35
N SER A 122 4.86 5.33 -4.65
CA SER A 122 3.87 6.28 -5.17
C SER A 122 2.46 5.72 -5.08
N LYS A 123 1.51 6.56 -4.72
CA LYS A 123 0.06 6.33 -4.81
C LYS A 123 -0.48 7.14 -5.98
N VAL A 124 -0.75 6.46 -7.09
CA VAL A 124 -1.29 7.06 -8.31
C VAL A 124 -2.80 6.86 -8.32
N THR A 125 -3.56 7.95 -8.42
CA THR A 125 -5.02 7.87 -8.57
C THR A 125 -5.38 7.88 -10.05
N PHE A 126 -6.02 6.81 -10.51
CA PHE A 126 -6.42 6.59 -11.89
C PHE A 126 -7.94 6.58 -12.04
N ASN A 127 -8.47 7.37 -12.96
CA ASN A 127 -9.88 7.35 -13.32
C ASN A 127 -10.11 6.41 -14.51
N PRO A 128 -10.84 5.30 -14.33
CA PRO A 128 -11.02 4.30 -15.39
C PRO A 128 -11.96 4.79 -16.52
N THR A 129 -12.81 5.78 -16.24
CA THR A 129 -13.77 6.30 -17.24
C THR A 129 -13.05 7.25 -18.19
N THR A 130 -12.23 8.15 -17.66
CA THR A 130 -11.48 9.11 -18.48
C THR A 130 -10.14 8.56 -18.95
N GLN A 131 -9.69 7.44 -18.38
CA GLN A 131 -8.37 6.83 -18.59
C GLN A 131 -7.22 7.79 -18.27
N LYS A 132 -7.37 8.58 -17.20
CA LYS A 132 -6.38 9.57 -16.79
C LYS A 132 -5.92 9.35 -15.36
N VAL A 133 -4.65 9.66 -15.13
CA VAL A 133 -4.15 9.91 -13.79
C VAL A 133 -4.66 11.28 -13.32
N THR A 134 -5.18 11.33 -12.10
CA THR A 134 -5.75 12.55 -11.51
C THR A 134 -4.97 13.06 -10.29
N ALA A 135 -4.10 12.23 -9.70
CA ALA A 135 -3.22 12.60 -8.59
C ALA A 135 -2.05 11.62 -8.49
N VAL A 136 -0.91 12.11 -8.00
CA VAL A 136 0.24 11.30 -7.59
C VAL A 136 0.66 11.77 -6.21
N ASP A 137 0.77 10.85 -5.25
CA ASP A 137 1.23 11.12 -3.90
C ASP A 137 2.38 10.16 -3.52
N GLU A 138 3.20 10.52 -2.53
CA GLU A 138 4.05 9.53 -1.85
C GLU A 138 3.24 8.81 -0.77
N ALA A 139 3.10 7.49 -0.85
CA ALA A 139 2.23 6.71 0.02
C ALA A 139 2.80 6.56 1.44
N ILE A 140 4.12 6.52 1.59
CA ILE A 140 4.79 6.41 2.89
C ILE A 140 4.85 7.79 3.54
N LYS A 141 4.13 7.97 4.66
CA LYS A 141 4.12 9.25 5.40
C LYS A 141 4.95 9.19 6.67
N LYS A 142 5.02 8.01 7.28
CA LYS A 142 5.82 7.73 8.47
C LYS A 142 6.26 6.27 8.40
N VAL A 143 7.40 5.96 9.01
CA VAL A 143 7.87 4.58 9.15
C VAL A 143 7.98 4.26 10.64
N SER A 144 7.43 3.11 11.03
CA SER A 144 7.67 2.53 12.35
C SER A 144 8.74 1.45 12.23
N TRP A 145 9.78 1.56 13.05
CA TRP A 145 10.98 0.74 12.96
C TRP A 145 10.98 -0.28 14.09
N PHE A 146 11.24 -1.55 13.76
CA PHE A 146 11.37 -2.57 14.79
C PHE A 146 12.77 -2.52 15.41
N ASP A 147 12.84 -2.23 16.71
CA ASP A 147 14.06 -2.34 17.50
C ASP A 147 14.22 -3.80 17.96
N TYR A 148 15.24 -4.46 17.42
CA TYR A 148 15.52 -5.87 17.67
C TYR A 148 16.02 -6.14 19.10
N ASP A 149 16.69 -5.17 19.72
CA ASP A 149 17.21 -5.30 21.08
C ASP A 149 16.10 -5.06 22.11
N ALA A 150 15.22 -4.08 21.85
CA ALA A 150 14.07 -3.78 22.72
C ALA A 150 12.85 -4.69 22.46
N GLY A 151 12.79 -5.36 21.31
CA GLY A 151 11.64 -6.18 20.89
C GLY A 151 10.37 -5.36 20.67
N ALA A 152 10.52 -4.09 20.28
CA ALA A 152 9.42 -3.13 20.19
C ALA A 152 9.58 -2.19 18.99
N TYR A 153 8.45 -1.66 18.52
CA TYR A 153 8.44 -0.65 17.46
C TYR A 153 8.76 0.75 18.02
N SER A 154 9.48 1.55 17.24
CA SER A 154 9.86 2.92 17.57
C SER A 154 9.77 3.85 16.33
N ASP A 155 9.88 5.16 16.56
CA ASP A 155 9.87 6.17 15.50
C ASP A 155 11.28 6.43 14.91
N SER A 156 12.32 5.82 15.49
CA SER A 156 13.70 5.94 15.04
C SER A 156 14.22 4.59 14.56
N PRO A 157 14.97 4.56 13.45
CA PRO A 157 15.56 3.33 12.98
C PRO A 157 16.66 2.88 13.95
N VAL A 158 16.57 1.62 14.38
CA VAL A 158 17.56 0.94 15.21
C VAL A 158 17.80 -0.42 14.58
N GLY A 159 19.06 -0.76 14.34
CA GLY A 159 19.43 -2.11 13.91
C GLY A 159 20.18 -2.86 15.01
N PRO A 160 20.30 -4.19 14.88
CA PRO A 160 21.02 -5.03 15.84
C PRO A 160 22.49 -4.64 15.98
N ALA A 161 23.11 -4.97 17.10
CA ALA A 161 24.54 -4.72 17.30
C ALA A 161 25.41 -5.43 16.24
N GLY A 162 26.45 -4.74 15.75
CA GLY A 162 27.43 -5.33 14.81
C GLY A 162 27.09 -5.20 13.33
N LEU A 163 26.17 -4.29 12.96
CA LEU A 163 25.84 -4.00 11.56
C LEU A 163 27.09 -3.78 10.72
N ILE A 164 27.10 -4.45 9.57
CA ILE A 164 28.02 -4.17 8.49
C ILE A 164 27.28 -3.37 7.41
N ALA A 165 28.04 -2.55 6.68
CA ALA A 165 27.49 -1.89 5.50
C ALA A 165 27.08 -2.93 4.44
N ASP A 166 26.12 -2.58 3.59
CA ASP A 166 25.77 -3.42 2.43
C ASP A 166 26.98 -3.58 1.47
N PRO A 167 26.92 -4.48 0.48
CA PRO A 167 28.00 -4.64 -0.50
C PRO A 167 28.38 -3.37 -1.28
N ASN A 168 27.53 -2.33 -1.26
CA ASN A 168 27.75 -1.04 -1.90
C ASN A 168 28.28 0.02 -0.91
N GLY A 169 28.55 -0.35 0.35
CA GLY A 169 29.08 0.55 1.38
C GLY A 169 28.04 1.39 2.11
N ASN A 170 26.74 1.10 1.95
CA ASN A 170 25.68 1.84 2.61
C ASN A 170 25.49 1.44 4.06
N ALA A 171 25.25 2.44 4.91
CA ALA A 171 24.78 2.22 6.25
C ALA A 171 23.38 1.58 6.23
N GLN A 172 23.26 0.42 6.87
CA GLN A 172 22.01 -0.30 7.04
C GLN A 172 21.23 0.24 8.24
N HIS A 173 19.93 -0.09 8.30
CA HIS A 173 19.04 0.35 9.39
C HIS A 173 19.06 1.86 9.65
N THR A 174 19.06 2.65 8.57
CA THR A 174 18.93 4.12 8.63
C THR A 174 17.49 4.55 8.33
N ASN A 175 17.22 5.85 8.38
CA ASN A 175 15.90 6.36 7.97
C ASN A 175 15.71 6.32 6.45
N ASN A 176 16.77 6.05 5.67
CA ASN A 176 16.70 5.95 4.21
C ASN A 176 16.18 4.58 3.78
N LEU A 177 15.52 4.51 2.63
CA LEU A 177 14.96 3.27 2.08
C LEU A 177 15.72 2.87 0.80
N ASN A 178 16.25 1.66 0.77
CA ASN A 178 17.11 1.16 -0.30
C ASN A 178 16.41 0.14 -1.21
N ARG A 179 16.27 0.46 -2.49
CA ARG A 179 15.80 -0.43 -3.57
C ARG A 179 14.60 -1.29 -3.22
N LEU A 180 13.41 -0.71 -3.24
CA LEU A 180 12.17 -1.48 -3.10
C LEU A 180 11.89 -2.26 -4.41
N CYS A 181 12.38 -3.50 -4.52
CA CYS A 181 12.38 -4.27 -5.78
C CYS A 181 11.15 -5.14 -6.02
N SER A 182 10.29 -5.33 -5.02
CA SER A 182 9.09 -6.14 -5.20
C SER A 182 8.01 -5.74 -4.22
N ALA A 183 6.77 -5.98 -4.62
CA ALA A 183 5.63 -5.70 -3.77
C ALA A 183 4.53 -6.74 -3.94
N PHE A 184 3.73 -6.88 -2.89
CA PHE A 184 2.52 -7.67 -2.89
C PHE A 184 1.40 -6.90 -2.21
N PHE A 185 0.30 -6.70 -2.93
CA PHE A 185 -0.92 -6.14 -2.34
C PHE A 185 -1.82 -7.27 -1.83
N ALA A 186 -1.82 -7.46 -0.51
CA ALA A 186 -2.74 -8.34 0.18
C ALA A 186 -4.12 -7.66 0.26
N PRO A 187 -5.17 -8.18 -0.39
CA PRO A 187 -6.52 -7.67 -0.20
C PRO A 187 -7.00 -7.92 1.24
N ALA A 188 -8.01 -7.15 1.65
CA ALA A 188 -8.65 -7.29 2.95
C ALA A 188 -9.06 -8.75 3.21
N GLY A 189 -8.82 -9.21 4.45
CA GLY A 189 -9.10 -10.57 4.90
C GLY A 189 -8.03 -11.61 4.54
N LEU A 190 -7.11 -11.35 3.60
CA LEU A 190 -6.10 -12.35 3.22
C LEU A 190 -5.18 -12.73 4.38
N LEU A 191 -4.78 -11.74 5.19
CA LEU A 191 -3.88 -11.92 6.33
C LEU A 191 -4.64 -12.22 7.64
N SER A 192 -5.91 -12.58 7.55
CA SER A 192 -6.73 -12.95 8.68
C SER A 192 -7.13 -14.43 8.62
N GLY A 193 -7.02 -15.10 9.76
CA GLY A 193 -7.38 -16.50 9.91
C GLY A 193 -8.29 -16.73 11.11
N LYS A 194 -8.94 -17.89 11.12
CA LYS A 194 -9.72 -18.38 12.26
C LYS A 194 -8.92 -19.49 12.93
N THR A 195 -8.67 -19.35 14.22
CA THR A 195 -8.03 -20.38 15.05
C THR A 195 -8.99 -20.81 16.15
N LYS A 196 -8.81 -22.02 16.69
CA LYS A 196 -9.53 -22.47 17.88
C LYS A 196 -8.63 -22.23 19.08
N ASP A 197 -9.02 -21.31 19.93
CA ASP A 197 -8.25 -20.93 21.11
C ASP A 197 -9.06 -21.23 22.38
N SER A 198 -8.36 -21.65 23.43
CA SER A 198 -8.90 -21.71 24.78
C SER A 198 -8.97 -20.29 25.34
N ILE A 199 -10.17 -19.73 25.44
CA ILE A 199 -10.38 -18.38 25.99
C ILE A 199 -11.18 -18.44 27.29
N GLU A 200 -10.89 -17.52 28.20
CA GLU A 200 -11.69 -17.31 29.40
C GLU A 200 -12.97 -16.55 29.05
N VAL A 201 -14.12 -17.17 29.28
CA VAL A 201 -15.44 -16.61 29.03
C VAL A 201 -16.14 -16.40 30.37
N THR A 202 -16.49 -15.16 30.64
CA THR A 202 -17.34 -14.82 31.79
C THR A 202 -18.81 -15.07 31.43
N LYS A 203 -19.43 -16.04 32.08
CA LYS A 203 -20.86 -16.34 31.93
C LYS A 203 -21.64 -15.82 33.13
N SER A 204 -22.73 -15.11 32.85
CA SER A 204 -23.68 -14.66 33.87
C SER A 204 -24.94 -15.51 33.81
N VAL A 205 -25.34 -16.10 34.95
CA VAL A 205 -26.61 -16.81 35.10
C VAL A 205 -27.38 -16.22 36.26
N THR A 206 -28.60 -15.78 36.01
CA THR A 206 -29.52 -15.35 37.06
C THR A 206 -30.09 -16.59 37.75
N LYS A 207 -29.74 -16.80 39.02
CA LYS A 207 -30.26 -17.91 39.83
C LYS A 207 -31.25 -17.43 40.87
N LYS A 208 -32.30 -18.22 41.07
CA LYS A 208 -33.22 -18.05 42.19
C LYS A 208 -32.58 -18.60 43.45
N VAL A 209 -32.15 -17.73 44.35
CA VAL A 209 -31.57 -18.10 45.65
C VAL A 209 -32.53 -17.76 46.79
N LYS A 210 -32.47 -18.53 47.88
CA LYS A 210 -33.27 -18.24 49.07
C LYS A 210 -32.79 -16.91 49.67
N GLN A 211 -33.72 -15.99 49.89
CA GLN A 211 -33.45 -14.71 50.53
C GLN A 211 -33.72 -14.84 52.02
N PRO A 212 -32.70 -14.81 52.90
CA PRO A 212 -32.92 -14.81 54.33
C PRO A 212 -33.58 -13.49 54.75
N VAL A 213 -34.66 -13.56 55.54
CA VAL A 213 -35.24 -12.41 56.23
C VAL A 213 -34.69 -12.41 57.64
N VAL A 214 -34.29 -11.26 58.18
CA VAL A 214 -33.68 -11.17 59.51
C VAL A 214 -34.67 -10.53 60.48
N ASP A 215 -34.84 -11.10 61.67
CA ASP A 215 -35.64 -10.48 62.73
C ASP A 215 -34.89 -9.32 63.41
N LYS A 216 -35.57 -8.60 64.31
CA LYS A 216 -34.98 -7.47 65.06
C LYS A 216 -33.78 -7.83 65.94
N ASN A 217 -33.52 -9.12 66.16
CA ASN A 217 -32.42 -9.64 66.96
C ASN A 217 -31.28 -10.21 66.09
N GLY A 218 -31.39 -10.12 64.76
CA GLY A 218 -30.36 -10.63 63.85
C GLY A 218 -30.55 -12.09 63.42
N ASN A 219 -31.64 -12.77 63.81
CA ASN A 219 -31.86 -14.17 63.44
C ASN A 219 -32.52 -14.32 62.07
N VAL A 220 -32.08 -15.30 61.28
CA VAL A 220 -32.72 -15.64 60.00
C VAL A 220 -34.07 -16.31 60.24
N VAL A 221 -35.15 -15.70 59.73
CA VAL A 221 -36.55 -16.14 59.85
C VAL A 221 -37.22 -16.26 58.48
N LEU A 222 -38.29 -17.07 58.40
CA LEU A 222 -39.13 -17.22 57.21
C LEU A 222 -40.29 -16.22 57.22
N LYS A 223 -40.55 -15.52 56.11
CA LYS A 223 -41.72 -14.64 55.98
C LYS A 223 -42.99 -15.48 55.80
N ASN A 224 -43.98 -15.33 56.70
CA ASN A 224 -45.24 -16.09 56.66
C ASN A 224 -45.07 -17.63 56.60
N LYS A 225 -44.06 -18.18 57.29
CA LYS A 225 -43.70 -19.62 57.25
C LYS A 225 -43.37 -20.16 55.85
N LYS A 226 -43.15 -19.30 54.86
CA LYS A 226 -42.75 -19.68 53.50
C LYS A 226 -41.35 -19.13 53.19
N PRO A 227 -40.52 -19.87 52.45
CA PRO A 227 -39.24 -19.35 51.98
C PRO A 227 -39.47 -18.21 51.00
N THR A 228 -38.74 -17.11 51.21
CA THR A 228 -38.62 -16.01 50.26
C THR A 228 -37.41 -16.24 49.34
N TYR A 229 -37.49 -15.74 48.11
CA TYR A 229 -36.45 -15.93 47.11
C TYR A 229 -36.13 -14.59 46.45
N GLN A 230 -34.86 -14.42 46.10
CA GLN A 230 -34.37 -13.33 45.28
C GLN A 230 -33.66 -13.90 44.04
N MET A 231 -33.76 -13.18 42.94
CA MET A 231 -32.96 -13.47 41.74
C MET A 231 -31.61 -12.79 41.92
N VAL A 232 -30.53 -13.56 41.84
CA VAL A 232 -29.16 -13.05 41.95
C VAL A 232 -28.40 -13.46 40.71
N ASP A 233 -27.76 -12.51 40.07
CA ASP A 233 -26.83 -12.76 38.98
C ASP A 233 -25.55 -13.36 39.56
N GLN A 234 -25.21 -14.57 39.11
CA GLN A 234 -23.94 -15.19 39.41
C GLN A 234 -23.10 -15.21 38.16
N THR A 235 -21.91 -14.62 38.23
CA THR A 235 -20.88 -14.71 37.21
C THR A 235 -19.94 -15.87 37.49
N SER A 236 -19.52 -16.58 36.46
CA SER A 236 -18.48 -17.60 36.54
C SER A 236 -17.60 -17.53 35.29
N THR A 237 -16.30 -17.52 35.48
CA THR A 237 -15.32 -17.61 34.39
C THR A 237 -15.10 -19.08 34.07
N VAL A 238 -15.30 -19.45 32.81
CA VAL A 238 -15.04 -20.80 32.30
C VAL A 238 -14.08 -20.70 31.11
N VAL A 239 -13.17 -21.66 30.97
CA VAL A 239 -12.33 -21.75 29.78
C VAL A 239 -13.08 -22.54 28.71
N GLU A 240 -13.26 -21.94 27.53
CA GLU A 240 -13.92 -22.57 26.40
C GLU A 240 -13.05 -22.51 25.15
N ASN A 241 -13.09 -23.57 24.34
CA ASN A 241 -12.53 -23.53 23.00
C ASN A 241 -13.46 -22.75 22.09
N GLN A 242 -13.07 -21.54 21.71
CA GLN A 242 -13.82 -20.72 20.77
C GLN A 242 -13.04 -20.48 19.49
N GLU A 243 -13.78 -20.28 18.40
CA GLU A 243 -13.20 -19.80 17.16
C GLU A 243 -12.87 -18.32 17.32
N VAL A 244 -11.58 -18.01 17.33
CA VAL A 244 -11.08 -16.65 17.49
C VAL A 244 -10.49 -16.22 16.16
N ARG A 245 -10.80 -14.98 15.78
CA ARG A 245 -10.20 -14.34 14.62
C ARG A 245 -8.81 -13.81 14.99
N ARG A 246 -7.80 -14.20 14.23
CA ARG A 246 -6.41 -13.75 14.37
C ARG A 246 -5.92 -13.09 13.07
N GLY A 247 -4.84 -12.32 13.19
CA GLY A 247 -4.22 -11.59 12.08
C GLY A 247 -4.85 -10.23 11.80
N TYR A 248 -4.60 -9.71 10.61
CA TYR A 248 -5.04 -8.38 10.18
C TYR A 248 -6.11 -8.49 9.09
N ASP A 249 -7.23 -7.79 9.28
CA ASP A 249 -8.38 -7.85 8.36
C ASP A 249 -8.31 -6.81 7.24
N GLY A 250 -7.56 -5.72 7.42
CA GLY A 250 -7.40 -4.70 6.41
C GLY A 250 -6.54 -5.16 5.22
N PRO A 251 -6.58 -4.42 4.11
CA PRO A 251 -5.62 -4.60 3.02
C PRO A 251 -4.23 -4.16 3.46
N VAL A 252 -3.19 -4.78 2.92
CA VAL A 252 -1.79 -4.43 3.22
C VAL A 252 -0.98 -4.43 1.94
N PHE A 253 -0.19 -3.40 1.72
CA PHE A 253 0.84 -3.39 0.70
C PHE A 253 2.19 -3.79 1.33
N LEU A 254 2.69 -4.96 0.97
CA LEU A 254 3.97 -5.49 1.45
C LEU A 254 5.06 -5.15 0.44
N THR A 255 6.22 -4.72 0.94
CA THR A 255 7.41 -4.45 0.13
C THR A 255 8.67 -4.75 0.95
N GLY A 256 9.83 -4.79 0.31
CA GLY A 256 11.09 -5.02 1.00
C GLY A 256 12.26 -4.38 0.27
N GLU A 257 13.26 -4.00 1.05
CA GLU A 257 14.53 -3.52 0.51
C GLU A 257 15.34 -4.66 -0.11
N GLU A 258 16.14 -4.33 -1.11
CA GLU A 258 17.15 -5.23 -1.65
C GLU A 258 18.53 -4.88 -1.07
N GLY A 259 18.73 -5.25 0.20
CA GLY A 259 19.93 -4.96 0.99
C GLY A 259 20.72 -6.20 1.44
N GLY A 260 20.46 -7.38 0.83
CA GLY A 260 21.04 -8.65 1.25
C GLY A 260 20.48 -9.14 2.59
N ASP A 261 21.34 -9.69 3.46
CA ASP A 261 20.93 -10.29 4.74
C ASP A 261 20.35 -9.28 5.75
N GLU A 262 20.62 -7.99 5.55
CA GLU A 262 20.12 -6.89 6.39
C GLU A 262 18.89 -6.18 5.79
N SER A 263 18.24 -6.80 4.80
CA SER A 263 17.04 -6.24 4.15
C SER A 263 15.88 -6.11 5.13
N ARG A 264 15.17 -4.98 5.07
CA ARG A 264 13.97 -4.74 5.89
C ARG A 264 12.71 -4.97 5.06
N VAL A 265 11.71 -5.57 5.69
CA VAL A 265 10.37 -5.77 5.13
C VAL A 265 9.43 -4.73 5.72
N PHE A 266 8.60 -4.13 4.86
CA PHE A 266 7.63 -3.12 5.24
C PHE A 266 6.23 -3.57 4.89
N ALA A 267 5.29 -3.19 5.75
CA ALA A 267 3.87 -3.30 5.52
C ALA A 267 3.28 -1.90 5.59
N LEU A 268 2.53 -1.51 4.55
CA LEU A 268 1.87 -0.22 4.46
C LEU A 268 0.36 -0.44 4.47
N GLU A 269 -0.35 0.25 5.37
CA GLU A 269 -1.79 0.37 5.25
C GLU A 269 -2.10 1.37 4.10
N PRO A 270 -2.76 0.92 3.02
CA PRO A 270 -2.79 1.64 1.75
C PRO A 270 -3.62 2.94 1.75
N GLU A 271 -4.51 3.13 2.72
CA GLU A 271 -5.34 4.33 2.81
C GLU A 271 -4.68 5.44 3.63
N SER A 272 -4.17 5.10 4.81
CA SER A 272 -3.57 5.98 5.80
C SER A 272 -2.09 6.27 5.55
N GLY A 273 -1.37 5.34 4.91
CA GLY A 273 0.05 5.51 4.58
C GLY A 273 1.00 5.41 5.78
N VAL A 274 0.57 4.72 6.85
CA VAL A 274 1.32 4.44 8.08
C VAL A 274 1.39 2.92 8.29
#